data_AF-A0A0Q9TSS5-F1
#
_entry.id   AF-A0A0Q9TSS5-F1
#
_cell.length_a   1.000
_cell.length_b   1.000
_cell.length_c   1.000
_cell.angle_alpha   90.00
_cell.angle_beta   90.00
_cell.angle_gamma   90.00
#
_symmetry.space_group_name_H-M   'P 1'
#
loop_
_entity.id
_entity.type
_entity.pdbx_description
1 polymer ?
#
loop_
_entity_poly.entity_id
_entity_poly.type
_entity_poly.pdbx_seq_one_letter_code
_entity_poly.pdbx_strand_id
1 'polypeptide(L)'
;MEPRSVRPYIVALGLLWIVPAVLVLVLHLTLPDYNASGQCTGLGFGCTPTPADTVLFLGYLAALPLFLLGMVACLVIAVVRARRDRRDSGRDEVETTGSRDAGDPER
;
A
#
# COMPACT_ATOMS: atom_id res chain seq x y z
N MET A 1 -26.00 3.94 5.60
CA MET A 1 -24.55 3.61 5.59
C MET A 1 -24.09 3.79 4.15
N GLU A 2 -23.78 5.02 3.75
CA GLU A 2 -23.27 5.28 2.39
C GLU A 2 -21.99 4.47 2.15
N PRO A 3 -21.86 3.81 0.99
CA PRO A 3 -20.67 3.06 0.65
C PRO A 3 -19.52 4.04 0.42
N ARG A 4 -18.69 4.25 1.43
CA ARG A 4 -17.41 4.96 1.29
C ARG A 4 -16.63 4.27 0.18
N SER A 5 -16.24 5.02 -0.85
CA SER A 5 -15.43 4.55 -1.97
C SER A 5 -14.12 3.92 -1.44
N VAL A 6 -14.08 2.60 -1.28
CA VAL A 6 -12.89 1.84 -0.84
C VAL A 6 -11.92 1.56 -1.99
N ARG A 7 -12.34 1.84 -3.23
CA ARG A 7 -11.56 1.63 -4.46
C ARG A 7 -10.10 2.12 -4.38
N PRO A 8 -9.78 3.35 -3.94
CA PRO A 8 -8.39 3.81 -3.97
C PRO A 8 -7.51 3.14 -2.90
N TYR A 9 -8.09 2.69 -1.78
CA TYR A 9 -7.35 1.87 -0.80
C TYR A 9 -7.01 0.50 -1.36
N ILE A 10 -7.99 -0.13 -2.02
CA ILE A 10 -7.81 -1.45 -2.63
C ILE A 10 -6.81 -1.38 -3.78
N VAL A 11 -6.86 -0.31 -4.59
CA VAL A 11 -5.89 -0.11 -5.67
C VAL A 11 -4.49 0.13 -5.12
N ALA A 12 -4.32 1.00 -4.12
CA ALA A 12 -3.00 1.29 -3.56
C ALA A 12 -2.40 0.08 -2.83
N LEU A 13 -3.19 -0.58 -1.97
CA LEU A 13 -2.74 -1.76 -1.23
C LEU A 13 -2.54 -2.95 -2.17
N GLY A 14 -3.43 -3.11 -3.14
CA GLY A 14 -3.35 -4.13 -4.17
C GLY A 14 -2.09 -3.97 -5.02
N LEU A 15 -1.83 -2.80 -5.60
CA LEU A 15 -0.59 -2.58 -6.37
C LEU A 15 0.65 -2.78 -5.53
N LEU A 16 0.67 -2.26 -4.30
CA LEU A 16 1.84 -2.36 -3.42
C LEU A 16 2.18 -3.80 -3.04
N TRP A 17 1.19 -4.70 -2.96
CA TRP A 17 1.40 -6.11 -2.60
C TRP A 17 1.49 -7.03 -3.81
N ILE A 18 0.60 -6.87 -4.79
CA ILE A 18 0.49 -7.72 -5.98
C ILE A 18 1.75 -7.58 -6.82
N VAL A 19 2.26 -6.35 -7.04
CA VAL A 19 3.43 -6.14 -7.90
C VAL A 19 4.68 -6.86 -7.36
N PRO A 20 5.10 -6.67 -6.09
CA PRO A 20 6.26 -7.39 -5.57
C PRO A 20 6.02 -8.90 -5.44
N ALA A 21 4.80 -9.34 -5.10
CA ALA A 21 4.50 -10.77 -5.04
C ALA A 21 4.62 -11.45 -6.41
N VAL A 22 4.05 -10.82 -7.45
CA VAL A 22 4.15 -11.30 -8.84
C VAL A 22 5.60 -11.24 -9.30
N LEU A 23 6.34 -10.18 -8.98
CA LEU A 23 7.75 -10.06 -9.34
C LEU A 23 8.58 -11.21 -8.74
N VAL A 24 8.43 -11.49 -7.43
CA VAL A 24 9.11 -12.60 -6.74
C VAL A 24 8.74 -13.93 -7.40
N LEU A 25 7.45 -14.16 -7.68
CA LEU A 25 6.98 -15.39 -8.32
C LEU A 25 7.59 -15.59 -9.71
N VAL A 26 7.57 -14.54 -10.55
CA VAL A 26 8.15 -14.59 -11.90
C VAL A 26 9.65 -14.86 -11.83
N LEU A 27 10.38 -14.17 -10.94
CA LEU A 27 11.81 -14.40 -10.77
C LEU A 27 12.09 -15.84 -10.30
N HIS A 28 11.34 -16.34 -9.32
CA HIS A 28 11.52 -17.70 -8.81
C HIS A 28 11.30 -18.77 -9.90
N LEU A 29 10.31 -18.58 -10.79
CA LEU A 29 10.04 -19.52 -11.88
C LEU A 29 11.00 -19.40 -13.07
N THR A 30 11.70 -18.27 -13.21
CA THR A 30 12.60 -18.00 -14.34
C THR A 30 14.07 -18.19 -13.99
N LEU A 31 14.43 -18.11 -12.71
CA LEU A 31 15.81 -18.25 -12.27
C LEU A 31 16.18 -19.74 -12.10
N PRO A 32 17.46 -20.09 -12.36
CA PRO A 32 17.93 -21.45 -12.16
C PRO A 32 17.91 -21.87 -10.70
N ASP A 33 17.52 -23.12 -10.46
CA ASP A 33 17.53 -23.79 -9.15
C ASP A 33 18.90 -24.42 -8.80
N TYR A 34 19.96 -24.04 -9.52
CA TYR A 34 21.30 -24.60 -9.33
C TYR A 34 22.37 -23.52 -9.45
N ASN A 35 23.48 -23.73 -8.73
CA ASN A 35 24.67 -22.88 -8.82
C ASN A 35 25.61 -23.40 -9.91
N ALA A 36 26.34 -22.49 -10.57
CA ALA A 36 27.37 -22.89 -11.53
C ALA A 36 28.52 -23.62 -10.81
N SER A 37 29.21 -24.53 -11.50
CA SER A 37 30.48 -25.12 -11.07
C SER A 37 30.49 -25.98 -9.79
N GLY A 38 29.44 -26.77 -9.53
CA GLY A 38 29.43 -27.76 -8.43
C GLY A 38 29.46 -27.16 -7.02
N GLN A 39 29.12 -25.87 -6.91
CA GLN A 39 29.02 -25.19 -5.62
C GLN A 39 27.90 -25.78 -4.78
N CYS A 40 28.21 -26.07 -3.53
CA CYS A 40 27.28 -26.66 -2.58
C CYS A 40 26.11 -25.70 -2.33
N THR A 41 24.88 -26.22 -2.35
CA THR A 41 23.62 -25.46 -2.21
C THR A 41 23.14 -25.47 -0.76
N GLY A 42 22.84 -24.30 -0.20
CA GLY A 42 22.24 -24.21 1.14
C GLY A 42 22.33 -22.82 1.77
N LEU A 43 21.52 -22.58 2.80
CA LEU A 43 21.50 -21.34 3.57
C LEU A 43 22.40 -21.47 4.81
N GLY A 44 23.62 -20.92 4.75
CA GLY A 44 24.34 -20.53 5.97
C GLY A 44 25.42 -21.47 6.53
N PHE A 45 26.18 -22.20 5.71
CA PHE A 45 27.39 -22.94 6.14
C PHE A 45 28.43 -23.07 5.00
N GLY A 46 28.92 -21.95 4.47
CA GLY A 46 29.88 -21.93 3.36
C GLY A 46 29.31 -22.31 1.98
N CYS A 47 28.02 -22.63 1.92
CA CYS A 47 27.26 -22.91 0.70
C CYS A 47 26.59 -21.63 0.21
N THR A 48 26.42 -21.48 -1.11
CA THR A 48 25.72 -20.34 -1.69
C THR A 48 24.25 -20.72 -1.90
N PRO A 49 23.30 -19.85 -1.53
CA PRO A 49 21.91 -20.06 -1.94
C PRO A 49 21.82 -20.07 -3.46
N THR A 50 20.88 -20.85 -3.99
CA THR A 50 20.60 -20.82 -5.43
C THR A 50 20.03 -19.45 -5.80
N PRO A 51 20.13 -19.01 -7.07
CA PRO A 51 19.51 -17.77 -7.51
C PRO A 51 18.02 -17.69 -7.15
N ALA A 52 17.27 -18.79 -7.33
CA ALA A 52 15.86 -18.90 -6.96
C ALA A 52 15.62 -18.75 -5.45
N ASP A 53 16.44 -19.40 -4.61
CA ASP A 53 16.35 -19.28 -3.14
C ASP A 53 16.72 -17.88 -2.65
N THR A 54 17.65 -17.22 -3.35
CA THR A 54 18.07 -15.86 -3.02
C THR A 54 16.93 -14.87 -3.21
N VAL A 55 16.13 -15.03 -4.28
CA VAL A 55 14.93 -14.22 -4.51
C VAL A 55 13.90 -14.45 -3.40
N LEU A 56 13.67 -15.70 -3.00
CA LEU A 56 12.73 -16.01 -1.91
C LEU A 56 13.20 -15.39 -0.59
N PHE A 57 14.49 -15.50 -0.27
CA PHE A 57 15.08 -14.90 0.93
C PHE A 57 14.97 -13.38 0.93
N LEU A 58 15.26 -12.75 -0.21
CA LEU A 58 15.14 -11.30 -0.37
C LEU A 58 13.67 -10.85 -0.29
N GLY A 59 12.75 -11.63 -0.86
CA GLY A 59 11.31 -11.42 -0.74
C GLY A 59 10.84 -11.49 0.71
N TYR A 60 11.33 -12.45 1.49
CA TYR A 60 11.04 -12.58 2.91
C TYR A 60 11.55 -11.36 3.71
N LEU A 61 12.79 -10.91 3.45
CA LEU A 61 13.34 -9.72 4.08
C LEU A 61 12.58 -8.43 3.68
N ALA A 62 12.12 -8.36 2.43
CA ALA A 62 11.35 -7.22 1.92
C ALA A 62 9.88 -7.23 2.41
N ALA A 63 9.36 -8.36 2.87
CA ALA A 63 7.95 -8.48 3.30
C ALA A 63 7.62 -7.55 4.48
N LEU A 64 8.49 -7.48 5.50
CA LEU A 64 8.30 -6.62 6.67
C LEU A 64 8.27 -5.12 6.32
N PRO A 65 9.26 -4.54 5.61
CA PRO A 65 9.22 -3.14 5.23
C PRO A 65 8.07 -2.83 4.24
N LEU A 66 7.73 -3.74 3.33
CA LEU A 66 6.56 -3.56 2.45
C LEU A 66 5.25 -3.53 3.23
N PHE A 67 5.11 -4.39 4.26
CA PHE A 67 3.96 -4.39 5.15
C PHE A 67 3.83 -3.05 5.89
N LEU A 68 4.94 -2.54 6.46
CA LEU A 68 4.96 -1.24 7.12
C LEU A 68 4.59 -0.10 6.16
N LEU A 69 5.12 -0.12 4.93
CA LEU A 69 4.81 0.88 3.92
C LEU A 69 3.32 0.87 3.53
N GLY A 70 2.72 -0.33 3.43
CA GLY A 70 1.28 -0.49 3.20
C GLY A 70 0.44 0.06 4.34
N MET A 71 0.84 -0.19 5.58
CA MET A 71 0.19 0.38 6.77
C MET A 71 0.25 1.91 6.78
N VAL A 72 1.41 2.49 6.47
CA VAL A 72 1.59 3.94 6.37
C VAL A 72 0.72 4.52 5.25
N ALA A 73 0.67 3.89 4.08
CA ALA A 73 -0.18 4.34 2.98
C ALA A 73 -1.66 4.36 3.38
N CYS A 74 -2.15 3.31 4.03
CA CYS A 74 -3.51 3.25 4.58
C CYS A 74 -3.77 4.39 5.58
N LEU A 75 -2.82 4.64 6.49
CA LEU A 75 -2.91 5.71 7.48
C LEU A 75 -3.00 7.10 6.81
N VAL A 76 -2.14 7.36 5.82
CA VAL A 76 -2.13 8.62 5.08
C VAL A 76 -3.46 8.86 4.36
N ILE A 77 -3.99 7.85 3.65
CA ILE A 77 -5.27 7.99 2.96
C ILE A 77 -6.41 8.24 3.98
N ALA A 78 -6.39 7.56 5.14
CA ALA A 78 -7.38 7.76 6.19
C ALA A 78 -7.35 9.18 6.75
N VAL A 79 -6.16 9.69 7.05
CA VAL A 79 -5.96 11.05 7.54
C VAL A 79 -6.38 12.09 6.50
N VAL A 80 -6.01 11.91 5.22
CA VAL A 80 -6.38 12.84 4.15
C VAL A 80 -7.89 12.89 3.95
N ARG A 81 -8.57 11.73 4.00
CA ARG A 81 -10.04 11.69 3.92
C ARG A 81 -10.70 12.35 5.11
N ALA A 82 -10.29 12.01 6.33
CA ALA A 82 -10.83 12.62 7.53
C ALA A 82 -10.65 14.16 7.53
N ARG A 83 -9.54 14.66 6.97
CA ARG A 83 -9.30 16.10 6.80
C ARG A 83 -10.18 16.73 5.72
N ARG A 84 -10.46 16.04 4.60
CA ARG A 84 -11.36 16.52 3.56
C ARG A 84 -12.80 16.57 4.06
N ASP A 85 -13.28 15.52 4.71
CA ASP A 85 -14.63 15.45 5.27
C ASP A 85 -14.89 16.61 6.25
N ARG A 86 -13.90 16.95 7.11
CA ARG A 86 -14.01 18.11 8.02
C ARG A 86 -14.07 19.47 7.30
N ARG A 87 -13.42 19.60 6.14
CA ARG A 87 -13.44 20.84 5.35
C ARG A 87 -14.78 21.05 4.67
N ASP A 88 -15.39 19.98 4.17
CA ASP A 88 -16.68 20.04 3.50
C ASP A 88 -17.79 20.38 4.52
N SER A 89 -17.81 19.74 5.70
CA SER A 89 -18.77 20.08 6.76
C SER A 89 -18.66 21.53 7.26
N GLY A 90 -17.44 22.08 7.31
CA GLY A 90 -17.24 23.49 7.67
C GLY A 90 -17.72 24.46 6.59
N ARG A 91 -17.77 24.03 5.32
CA ARG A 91 -18.29 24.84 4.21
C ARG A 91 -19.82 24.91 4.25
N ASP A 92 -20.47 23.78 4.49
CA ASP A 92 -21.93 23.69 4.57
C ASP A 92 -22.49 24.54 5.73
N GLU A 93 -21.78 24.59 6.87
CA GLU A 93 -22.16 25.41 8.03
C GLU A 93 -22.08 26.92 7.74
N VAL A 94 -21.05 27.35 7.00
CA VAL A 94 -20.88 28.76 6.57
C VAL A 94 -21.93 29.15 5.54
N GLU A 95 -22.25 28.28 4.58
CA GLU A 95 -23.30 28.53 3.57
C GLU A 95 -24.70 28.63 4.21
N THR A 96 -24.98 27.76 5.19
CA THR A 96 -26.25 27.80 5.95
C THR A 96 -26.38 29.06 6.81
N THR A 97 -25.27 29.51 7.41
CA THR A 97 -25.26 30.72 8.26
C THR A 97 -25.34 31.98 7.40
N GLY A 98 -24.62 32.04 6.27
CA GLY A 98 -24.68 33.16 5.33
C GLY A 98 -26.04 33.28 4.63
N SER A 99 -26.71 32.16 4.33
CA SER A 99 -28.06 32.16 3.78
C SER A 99 -29.12 32.56 4.80
N ARG A 100 -28.90 32.32 6.10
CA ARG A 100 -29.77 32.80 7.18
C ARG A 100 -29.68 34.32 7.36
N ASP A 101 -28.49 34.88 7.20
CA ASP A 101 -28.23 36.31 7.36
C ASP A 101 -28.66 37.12 6.11
N ALA A 102 -28.55 36.53 4.92
CA ALA A 102 -29.04 37.12 3.67
C ALA A 102 -30.58 37.03 3.51
N GLY A 103 -31.26 36.27 4.37
CA GLY A 103 -32.71 36.09 4.38
C GLY A 103 -33.49 37.15 5.14
N ASP A 104 -32.83 38.15 5.75
CA ASP A 104 -33.48 39.27 6.45
C ASP A 104 -33.30 40.63 5.74
N PRO A 105 -33.88 40.85 4.54
CA PRO A 105 -33.94 42.19 3.95
C PRO A 105 -35.20 42.99 4.32
N GLU A 106 -36.12 42.48 5.14
CA GLU A 106 -37.32 43.22 5.55
C GLU A 106 -37.73 42.84 6.99
N ARG A 107 -37.54 43.75 7.93
CA ARG A 107 -38.61 44.62 8.51
C ARG A 107 -39.22 44.09 9.81
#